data_AF-A0A961G2Y8-F1
#
_entry.id   AF-A0A961G2Y8-F1
#
_cell.length_a   1.000
_cell.length_b   1.000
_cell.length_c   1.000
_cell.angle_alpha   90.00
_cell.angle_beta   90.00
_cell.angle_gamma   90.00
#
_symmetry.space_group_name_H-M   'P 1'
#
loop_
_entity.id
_entity.type
_entity.pdbx_description
1 polymer ?
#
loop_
_entity_poly.entity_id
_entity_poly.type
_entity_poly.pdbx_seq_one_letter_code
_entity_poly.pdbx_strand_id
1 'polypeptide(L)'
;MSRPALFRFRVVLTATALAVCGFLSCSGAAAEPLRFNRDIRPILSDKCFHCHGPDKHERKAGLRLDDAASVLEKEALVPGKADASEVIARILSTDPDEIMPPPESKLGHLSAQEIALLRRWIDEGAKFEAHWAFIPLPPVVPLPSTPHVTPPPDQAIDRFVVADLAPLGWKPQPEADRTTLIRRLTYDLTGLPPTPAEVDAFLADTAPLAYERLVDRLLASERYGERMAAEWLDVARYADSYGFQVDRERDVWPWRDWVIGAFNANLPYDQFVTWQLAGDLLPRPTD
;
A
#
# COMPACT_ATOMS: atom_id res chain seq x y z
N MET A 1 -16.40 34.76 83.64
CA MET A 1 -16.38 33.97 82.40
C MET A 1 -16.52 34.96 81.26
N SER A 2 -15.37 35.46 80.79
CA SER A 2 -15.27 36.72 80.04
C SER A 2 -15.24 36.50 78.53
N ARG A 3 -16.05 37.30 77.82
CA ARG A 3 -15.88 37.75 76.42
C ARG A 3 -14.54 38.53 76.26
N PRO A 4 -14.07 39.06 75.09
CA PRO A 4 -14.73 39.28 73.80
C PRO A 4 -13.83 39.14 72.52
N ALA A 5 -14.37 39.55 71.38
CA ALA A 5 -13.74 39.74 70.07
C ALA A 5 -12.67 40.86 70.00
N LEU A 6 -11.68 40.73 69.10
CA LEU A 6 -10.82 41.80 68.52
C LEU A 6 -10.28 41.27 67.16
N PHE A 7 -10.64 41.84 66.00
CA PHE A 7 -10.08 42.99 65.27
C PHE A 7 -8.62 42.90 64.76
N ARG A 8 -8.51 42.83 63.42
CA ARG A 8 -7.48 43.34 62.48
C ARG A 8 -6.01 42.91 62.62
N PHE A 9 -5.43 42.46 61.50
CA PHE A 9 -4.30 43.17 60.85
C PHE A 9 -4.20 42.77 59.37
N ARG A 10 -4.22 43.77 58.48
CA ARG A 10 -3.78 43.65 57.09
C ARG A 10 -2.26 43.57 57.09
N VAL A 11 -1.69 42.56 56.43
CA VAL A 11 -0.31 42.61 55.95
C VAL A 11 -0.35 42.34 54.45
N VAL A 12 -0.06 43.40 53.70
CA VAL A 12 0.22 43.35 52.27
C VAL A 12 1.64 42.83 52.14
N LEU A 13 1.82 41.64 51.56
CA LEU A 13 3.11 41.21 51.03
C LEU A 13 2.97 41.06 49.51
N THR A 14 3.49 42.04 48.80
CA THR A 14 3.78 42.00 47.37
C THR A 14 4.83 40.93 47.11
N ALA A 15 4.44 39.80 46.50
CA ALA A 15 5.36 38.81 45.98
C ALA A 15 5.59 39.09 44.49
N THR A 16 6.81 39.50 44.17
CA THR A 16 7.38 39.71 42.84
C THR A 16 7.29 38.42 42.03
N ALA A 17 6.53 38.42 40.94
CA ALA A 17 6.46 37.31 39.99
C ALA A 17 7.77 37.25 39.18
N LEU A 18 8.63 36.29 39.50
CA LEU A 18 9.78 35.93 38.68
C LEU A 18 9.26 35.10 37.50
N ALA A 19 9.14 35.74 36.32
CA ALA A 19 8.77 35.06 35.08
C ALA A 19 9.93 34.15 34.64
N VAL A 20 9.84 32.87 34.99
CA VAL A 20 10.67 31.83 34.39
C VAL A 20 10.11 31.56 32.99
N CYS A 21 10.72 32.19 31.97
CA CYS A 21 10.52 31.78 30.58
C CYS A 21 11.02 30.34 30.43
N GLY A 22 10.10 29.38 30.50
CA GLY A 22 10.36 28.02 30.06
C GLY A 22 10.68 28.05 28.57
N PHE A 23 11.94 27.79 28.24
CA PHE A 23 12.32 27.39 26.88
C PHE A 23 11.56 26.10 26.56
N LEU A 24 10.46 26.21 25.81
CA LEU A 24 9.90 25.08 25.10
C LEU A 24 10.94 24.65 24.06
N SER A 25 11.75 23.66 24.41
CA SER A 25 12.46 22.86 23.41
C SER A 25 11.41 22.11 22.60
N CYS A 26 11.03 22.67 21.46
CA CYS A 26 10.46 21.89 20.36
C CYS A 26 11.51 20.87 19.94
N SER A 27 11.46 19.66 20.50
CA SER A 27 12.07 18.50 19.87
C SER A 27 11.32 18.25 18.56
N GLY A 28 11.81 18.88 17.48
CA GLY A 28 11.41 18.49 16.13
C GLY A 28 11.85 17.05 15.92
N ALA A 29 10.88 16.13 15.86
CA ALA A 29 11.15 14.80 15.35
C ALA A 29 11.77 14.99 13.95
N ALA A 30 12.99 14.48 13.76
CA ALA A 30 13.62 14.48 12.45
C ALA A 30 12.66 13.78 11.47
N ALA A 31 12.32 14.47 10.38
CA ALA A 31 11.43 13.91 9.37
C ALA A 31 12.01 12.58 8.88
N GLU A 32 11.17 11.56 8.75
CA GLU A 32 11.59 10.25 8.24
C GLU A 32 12.31 10.43 6.88
N PRO A 33 13.44 9.73 6.64
CA PRO A 33 14.12 9.78 5.35
C PRO A 33 13.17 9.46 4.19
N LEU A 34 13.33 10.14 3.05
CA LEU A 34 12.50 9.86 1.88
C LEU A 34 12.82 8.49 1.30
N ARG A 35 11.77 7.78 0.89
CA ARG A 35 11.85 6.46 0.25
C ARG A 35 11.57 6.63 -1.23
N PHE A 36 12.48 6.16 -2.09
CA PHE A 36 12.36 6.37 -3.54
C PHE A 36 11.06 5.79 -4.09
N ASN A 37 10.71 4.55 -3.74
CA ASN A 37 9.49 3.91 -4.25
C ASN A 37 8.20 4.56 -3.75
N ARG A 38 8.18 5.08 -2.52
CA ARG A 38 6.97 5.67 -1.89
C ARG A 38 6.78 7.12 -2.30
N ASP A 39 7.85 7.91 -2.22
CA ASP A 39 7.76 9.38 -2.25
C ASP A 39 8.16 9.98 -3.61
N ILE A 40 9.03 9.31 -4.38
CA ILE A 40 9.69 9.92 -5.55
C ILE A 40 9.29 9.26 -6.87
N ARG A 41 9.32 7.93 -6.92
CA ARG A 41 9.00 7.16 -8.11
C ARG A 41 7.61 7.46 -8.66
N PRO A 42 6.54 7.68 -7.85
CA PRO A 42 5.24 8.07 -8.38
C PRO A 42 5.29 9.39 -9.15
N ILE A 43 6.03 10.39 -8.65
CA ILE A 43 6.20 11.69 -9.30
C ILE A 43 6.92 11.51 -10.65
N LEU A 44 8.04 10.78 -10.65
CA LEU A 44 8.81 10.55 -11.87
C LEU A 44 8.04 9.70 -12.89
N SER A 45 7.27 8.72 -12.42
CA SER A 45 6.42 7.88 -13.28
C SER A 45 5.30 8.66 -13.93
N ASP A 46 4.67 9.58 -13.19
CA ASP A 46 3.57 10.39 -13.70
C ASP A 46 4.06 11.50 -14.64
N LYS A 47 5.17 12.17 -14.28
CA LYS A 47 5.62 13.40 -14.96
C LYS A 47 6.79 13.22 -15.91
N CYS A 48 7.61 12.18 -15.77
CA CYS A 48 8.94 12.14 -16.42
C CYS A 48 9.17 10.91 -17.29
N PHE A 49 8.72 9.72 -16.88
CA PHE A 49 9.09 8.46 -17.53
C PHE A 49 8.54 8.28 -18.95
N HIS A 50 7.53 9.05 -19.34
CA HIS A 50 7.07 9.06 -20.73
C HIS A 50 8.21 9.43 -21.70
N CYS A 51 8.96 10.49 -21.38
CA CYS A 51 10.05 10.99 -22.24
C CYS A 51 11.45 10.59 -21.74
N HIS A 52 11.59 10.23 -20.47
CA HIS A 52 12.87 9.92 -19.82
C HIS A 52 12.84 8.58 -19.09
N GLY A 53 12.10 7.61 -19.62
CA GLY A 53 11.96 6.27 -19.04
C GLY A 53 12.48 5.14 -19.93
N PRO A 54 12.01 3.91 -19.71
CA PRO A 54 12.57 2.71 -20.31
C PRO A 54 12.25 2.54 -21.80
N ASP A 55 11.21 3.21 -22.32
CA ASP A 55 10.92 3.20 -23.76
C ASP A 55 12.03 3.94 -24.52
N LYS A 56 12.61 3.31 -25.54
CA LYS A 56 13.67 3.89 -26.37
C LYS A 56 13.12 4.80 -27.46
N HIS A 57 11.89 4.57 -27.92
CA HIS A 57 11.30 5.30 -29.04
C HIS A 57 10.83 6.70 -28.63
N GLU A 58 10.34 6.84 -27.40
CA GLU A 58 9.91 8.12 -26.83
C GLU A 58 11.05 8.88 -26.13
N ARG A 59 12.22 8.24 -25.96
CA ARG A 59 13.30 8.77 -25.11
C ARG A 59 13.92 10.05 -25.65
N LYS A 60 13.91 11.10 -24.84
CA LYS A 60 14.59 12.38 -25.10
C LYS A 60 15.93 12.42 -24.38
N ALA A 61 16.91 13.08 -25.01
CA ALA A 61 18.28 13.26 -24.52
C ALA A 61 19.05 11.96 -24.18
N GLY A 62 18.52 10.78 -24.55
CA GLY A 62 19.06 9.50 -24.11
C GLY A 62 19.07 9.30 -22.59
N LEU A 63 18.30 10.11 -21.85
CA LEU A 63 18.26 10.12 -20.39
C LEU A 63 17.22 9.12 -19.87
N ARG A 64 17.60 8.33 -18.87
CA ARG A 64 16.71 7.46 -18.11
C ARG A 64 16.68 7.87 -16.64
N LEU A 65 15.60 8.50 -16.22
CA LEU A 65 15.35 8.87 -14.82
C LEU A 65 14.90 7.68 -13.97
N ASP A 66 14.60 6.54 -14.60
CA ASP A 66 14.29 5.27 -13.92
C ASP A 66 15.54 4.42 -13.61
N ASP A 67 16.73 4.87 -14.03
CA ASP A 67 18.00 4.17 -13.89
C ASP A 67 19.07 5.07 -13.26
N ALA A 68 19.53 4.71 -12.07
CA ALA A 68 20.52 5.48 -11.32
C ALA A 68 21.83 5.69 -12.09
N ALA A 69 22.28 4.68 -12.87
CA ALA A 69 23.50 4.78 -13.64
C ALA A 69 23.38 5.84 -14.76
N SER A 70 22.28 5.81 -15.51
CA SER A 70 22.00 6.82 -16.54
C SER A 70 21.92 8.23 -15.99
N VAL A 71 21.32 8.41 -14.81
CA VAL A 71 21.20 9.73 -14.18
C VAL A 71 22.57 10.31 -13.83
N LEU A 72 23.44 9.49 -13.23
CA LEU A 72 24.78 9.91 -12.82
C LEU A 72 25.69 10.19 -14.02
N GLU A 73 25.63 9.35 -15.06
CA GLU A 73 26.42 9.55 -16.29
C GLU A 73 26.04 10.85 -17.01
N LYS A 74 24.76 11.21 -16.99
CA LYS A 74 24.23 12.41 -17.65
C LYS A 74 24.24 13.66 -16.77
N GLU A 75 24.74 13.54 -15.53
CA GLU A 75 24.71 14.60 -14.51
C GLU A 75 23.31 15.23 -14.32
N ALA A 76 22.24 14.45 -14.61
CA ALA A 76 20.87 14.94 -14.53
C ALA A 76 20.44 15.20 -13.07
N LEU A 77 20.98 14.39 -12.14
CA LEU A 77 20.86 14.57 -10.71
C LEU A 77 22.27 14.49 -10.10
N VAL A 78 22.58 15.44 -9.22
CA VAL A 78 23.83 15.49 -8.46
C VAL A 78 23.51 15.18 -7.00
N PRO A 79 23.79 13.95 -6.51
CA PRO A 79 23.53 13.56 -5.13
C PRO A 79 24.10 14.57 -4.11
N GLY A 80 23.25 15.02 -3.19
CA GLY A 80 23.59 15.99 -2.15
C GLY A 80 23.58 17.45 -2.61
N LYS A 81 23.26 17.73 -3.88
CA LYS A 81 23.28 19.10 -4.45
C LYS A 81 22.09 19.32 -5.37
N ALA A 82 20.89 19.50 -4.81
CA ALA A 82 19.69 19.78 -5.59
C ALA A 82 19.86 21.00 -6.51
N ASP A 83 20.50 22.06 -6.03
CA ASP A 83 20.70 23.29 -6.80
C ASP A 83 21.69 23.14 -7.98
N ALA A 84 22.52 22.09 -7.95
CA ALA A 84 23.43 21.76 -9.05
C ALA A 84 22.84 20.71 -10.01
N SER A 85 21.61 20.24 -9.76
CA SER A 85 20.98 19.18 -10.54
C SER A 85 20.13 19.75 -11.68
N GLU A 86 20.42 19.32 -12.91
CA GLU A 86 19.73 19.80 -14.11
C GLU A 86 18.21 19.58 -14.03
N VAL A 87 17.75 18.45 -13.47
CA VAL A 87 16.32 18.20 -13.28
C VAL A 87 15.64 19.31 -12.49
N ILE A 88 16.30 19.85 -11.45
CA ILE A 88 15.74 20.94 -10.64
C ILE A 88 15.69 22.24 -11.43
N ALA A 89 16.72 22.55 -12.23
CA ALA A 89 16.71 23.70 -13.13
C ALA A 89 15.55 23.61 -14.14
N ARG A 90 15.32 22.42 -14.72
CA ARG A 90 14.28 22.18 -15.72
C ARG A 90 12.86 22.29 -15.16
N ILE A 91 12.58 21.72 -13.99
CA ILE A 91 11.24 21.79 -13.40
C ILE A 91 10.91 23.18 -12.84
N LEU A 92 11.92 24.03 -12.62
CA LEU A 92 11.75 25.41 -12.14
C LEU A 92 11.85 26.45 -13.27
N SER A 93 12.28 26.06 -14.47
CA SER A 93 12.37 26.98 -15.60
C SER A 93 11.01 27.55 -15.96
N THR A 94 11.00 28.79 -16.44
CA THR A 94 9.81 29.43 -17.01
C THR A 94 9.86 29.50 -18.53
N ASP A 95 10.96 29.08 -19.14
CA ASP A 95 11.12 29.00 -20.59
C ASP A 95 10.35 27.78 -21.13
N PRO A 96 9.37 27.96 -22.04
CA PRO A 96 8.62 26.84 -22.64
C PRO A 96 9.49 25.77 -23.30
N ASP A 97 10.68 26.11 -23.80
CA ASP A 97 11.58 25.18 -24.48
C ASP A 97 12.49 24.41 -23.51
N GLU A 98 12.63 24.90 -22.27
CA GLU A 98 13.47 24.28 -21.24
C GLU A 98 12.67 23.61 -20.13
N ILE A 99 11.47 24.12 -19.84
CA ILE A 99 10.64 23.64 -18.73
C ILE A 99 10.25 22.18 -18.92
N MET A 100 10.33 21.42 -17.82
CA MET A 100 9.90 20.03 -17.78
C MET A 100 8.79 19.84 -16.73
N PRO A 101 7.71 19.09 -17.04
CA PRO A 101 7.38 18.51 -18.34
C PRO A 101 7.08 19.59 -19.40
N PRO A 102 7.40 19.34 -20.69
CA PRO A 102 7.12 20.31 -21.74
C PRO A 102 5.63 20.58 -21.89
N PRO A 103 5.18 21.80 -22.23
CA PRO A 103 3.76 22.13 -22.35
C PRO A 103 2.98 21.20 -23.31
N GLU A 104 3.62 20.75 -24.39
CA GLU A 104 3.04 19.83 -25.38
C GLU A 104 2.81 18.41 -24.86
N SER A 105 3.47 18.02 -23.76
CA SER A 105 3.28 16.71 -23.13
C SER A 105 1.92 16.55 -22.46
N LYS A 106 1.24 17.66 -22.14
CA LYS A 106 -0.05 17.70 -21.42
C LYS A 106 -0.05 16.98 -20.06
N LEU A 107 1.13 16.73 -19.48
CA LEU A 107 1.28 16.12 -18.14
C LEU A 107 1.03 17.11 -16.99
N GLY A 108 0.97 18.41 -17.31
CA GLY A 108 0.88 19.49 -16.33
C GLY A 108 2.20 19.75 -15.59
N HIS A 109 2.21 20.80 -14.77
CA HIS A 109 3.38 21.15 -13.95
C HIS A 109 3.41 20.33 -12.66
N LEU A 110 4.61 20.22 -12.07
CA LEU A 110 4.75 19.70 -10.72
C LEU A 110 4.20 20.72 -9.72
N SER A 111 3.52 20.22 -8.71
CA SER A 111 3.13 21.00 -7.54
C SER A 111 4.36 21.40 -6.71
N ALA A 112 4.20 22.45 -5.90
CA ALA A 112 5.26 22.90 -4.99
C ALA A 112 5.72 21.77 -4.03
N GLN A 113 4.81 20.89 -3.63
CA GLN A 113 5.12 19.75 -2.77
C GLN A 113 5.98 18.70 -3.49
N GLU A 114 5.65 18.36 -4.73
CA GLU A 114 6.43 17.41 -5.54
C GLU A 114 7.84 17.94 -5.80
N ILE A 115 7.98 19.23 -6.13
CA ILE A 115 9.28 19.88 -6.30
C ILE A 115 10.08 19.83 -4.99
N ALA A 116 9.44 20.12 -3.85
CA ALA A 116 10.09 20.06 -2.55
C ALA A 116 10.57 18.65 -2.19
N LEU A 117 9.78 17.60 -2.50
CA LEU A 117 10.15 16.21 -2.31
C LEU A 117 11.35 15.81 -3.18
N LEU A 118 11.34 16.18 -4.46
CA LEU A 118 12.45 15.92 -5.37
C LEU A 118 13.74 16.60 -4.90
N ARG A 119 13.69 17.90 -4.56
CA ARG A 119 14.87 18.63 -4.03
C ARG A 119 15.40 17.95 -2.77
N ARG A 120 14.53 17.68 -1.80
CA ARG A 120 14.93 17.03 -0.54
C ARG A 120 15.55 15.65 -0.78
N TRP A 121 14.97 14.82 -1.65
CA TRP A 121 15.52 13.51 -1.96
C TRP A 121 16.90 13.59 -2.62
N ILE A 122 17.11 14.57 -3.50
CA ILE A 122 18.43 14.81 -4.08
C ILE A 122 19.43 15.24 -3.00
N ASP A 123 19.07 16.17 -2.13
CA ASP A 123 19.91 16.64 -1.01
C ASP A 123 20.21 15.52 0.00
N GLU A 124 19.30 14.56 0.18
CA GLU A 124 19.51 13.34 0.98
C GLU A 124 20.38 12.27 0.25
N GLY A 125 20.85 12.57 -0.96
CA GLY A 125 21.80 11.76 -1.71
C GLY A 125 21.20 10.95 -2.87
N ALA A 126 19.96 11.27 -3.31
CA ALA A 126 19.30 10.68 -4.46
C ALA A 126 19.34 9.14 -4.49
N LYS A 127 19.08 8.49 -3.35
CA LYS A 127 19.17 7.03 -3.26
C LYS A 127 18.01 6.38 -4.01
N PHE A 128 18.33 5.60 -5.03
CA PHE A 128 17.37 4.77 -5.76
C PHE A 128 17.08 3.48 -5.00
N GLU A 129 15.86 2.97 -5.17
CA GLU A 129 15.44 1.66 -4.67
C GLU A 129 15.06 0.77 -5.86
N ALA A 130 15.33 -0.54 -5.73
CA ALA A 130 14.75 -1.53 -6.65
C ALA A 130 13.23 -1.50 -6.56
N HIS A 131 12.52 -2.08 -7.55
CA HIS A 131 11.07 -2.21 -7.43
C HIS A 131 10.70 -2.98 -6.16
N TRP A 132 9.68 -2.51 -5.43
CA TRP A 132 9.31 -3.02 -4.10
C TRP A 132 9.13 -4.54 -4.04
N ALA A 133 8.61 -5.15 -5.12
CA ALA A 133 8.42 -6.60 -5.24
C ALA A 133 9.73 -7.41 -5.23
N PHE A 134 10.89 -6.78 -5.49
CA PHE A 134 12.21 -7.42 -5.48
C PHE A 134 13.06 -7.03 -4.27
N ILE A 135 12.52 -6.24 -3.35
CA ILE A 135 13.19 -5.91 -2.10
C ILE A 135 12.80 -6.98 -1.07
N PRO A 136 13.77 -7.70 -0.48
CA PRO A 136 13.45 -8.68 0.55
C PRO A 136 12.79 -8.00 1.75
N LEU A 137 11.73 -8.61 2.27
CA LEU A 137 11.08 -8.13 3.48
C LEU A 137 11.98 -8.38 4.69
N PRO A 138 12.00 -7.47 5.68
CA PRO A 138 12.67 -7.73 6.94
C PRO A 138 12.02 -8.93 7.66
N PRO A 139 12.77 -9.68 8.47
CA PRO A 139 12.25 -10.86 9.17
C PRO A 139 11.13 -10.51 10.17
N VAL A 140 11.11 -9.26 10.64
CA VAL A 140 10.07 -8.72 11.51
C VAL A 140 9.70 -7.34 11.02
N VAL A 141 8.40 -7.10 10.79
CA VAL A 141 7.86 -5.77 10.51
C VAL A 141 7.34 -5.19 11.82
N PRO A 142 7.88 -4.05 12.30
CA PRO A 142 7.40 -3.42 13.52
C PRO A 142 5.97 -2.92 13.32
N LEU A 143 5.07 -3.27 14.24
CA LEU A 143 3.68 -2.84 14.19
C LEU A 143 3.54 -1.39 14.65
N PRO A 144 2.79 -0.52 13.93
CA PRO A 144 2.59 0.88 14.30
C PRO A 144 1.98 1.03 15.70
N SER A 145 2.55 1.90 16.52
CA SER A 145 2.01 2.23 17.84
C SER A 145 1.03 3.40 17.69
N THR A 146 -0.27 3.11 17.62
CA THR A 146 -1.31 4.13 17.52
C THR A 146 -1.85 4.47 18.91
N PRO A 147 -1.78 5.75 19.34
CA PRO A 147 -2.51 6.20 20.52
C PRO A 147 -4.02 6.06 20.25
N HIS A 148 -4.75 5.42 21.18
CA HIS A 148 -6.21 5.38 21.28
C HIS A 148 -7.03 4.31 20.55
N VAL A 149 -6.49 3.49 19.67
CA VAL A 149 -7.10 2.20 19.30
C VAL A 149 -5.96 1.27 18.87
N THR A 150 -5.65 0.27 19.69
CA THR A 150 -4.84 -0.85 19.25
C THR A 150 -5.83 -1.99 18.97
N PRO A 151 -6.09 -2.37 17.71
CA PRO A 151 -6.67 -3.67 17.42
C PRO A 151 -5.90 -4.74 18.22
N PRO A 152 -6.54 -5.82 18.69
CA PRO A 152 -5.83 -6.81 19.48
C PRO A 152 -4.62 -7.37 18.69
N PRO A 153 -3.58 -7.89 19.37
CA PRO A 153 -2.29 -8.21 18.73
C PRO A 153 -2.36 -9.19 17.55
N ASP A 154 -3.42 -9.98 17.48
CA ASP A 154 -3.75 -10.93 16.40
C ASP A 154 -4.25 -10.24 15.11
N GLN A 155 -4.63 -8.96 15.17
CA GLN A 155 -5.04 -8.14 14.02
C GLN A 155 -3.90 -7.23 13.54
N ALA A 156 -2.78 -7.86 13.15
CA ALA A 156 -1.58 -7.15 12.72
C ALA A 156 -1.82 -6.19 11.53
N ILE A 157 -2.67 -6.58 10.58
CA ILE A 157 -3.00 -5.78 9.38
C ILE A 157 -3.78 -4.52 9.78
N ASP A 158 -4.78 -4.66 10.66
CA ASP A 158 -5.63 -3.54 11.06
C ASP A 158 -4.85 -2.44 11.80
N ARG A 159 -3.72 -2.79 12.43
CA ARG A 159 -2.83 -1.80 13.05
C ARG A 159 -2.22 -0.85 12.04
N PHE A 160 -1.86 -1.33 10.86
CA PHE A 160 -1.38 -0.47 9.77
C PHE A 160 -2.50 0.42 9.24
N VAL A 161 -3.68 -0.16 9.00
CA VAL A 161 -4.85 0.58 8.52
C VAL A 161 -5.24 1.69 9.49
N VAL A 162 -5.36 1.40 10.78
CA VAL A 162 -5.71 2.40 11.80
C VAL A 162 -4.63 3.48 11.92
N ALA A 163 -3.35 3.13 11.79
CA ALA A 163 -2.26 4.10 11.84
C ALA A 163 -2.32 5.11 10.69
N ASP A 164 -2.70 4.65 9.49
CA ASP A 164 -2.83 5.52 8.32
C ASP A 164 -4.12 6.36 8.35
N LEU A 165 -5.21 5.83 8.92
CA LEU A 165 -6.48 6.56 9.05
C LEU A 165 -6.44 7.66 10.12
N ALA A 166 -5.69 7.46 11.21
CA ALA A 166 -5.60 8.38 12.33
C ALA A 166 -5.21 9.83 11.95
N PRO A 167 -4.12 10.09 11.19
CA PRO A 167 -3.76 11.45 10.77
C PRO A 167 -4.76 12.08 9.80
N LEU A 168 -5.57 11.26 9.11
CA LEU A 168 -6.67 11.74 8.25
C LEU A 168 -7.94 12.10 9.05
N GLY A 169 -7.95 11.84 10.36
CA GLY A 169 -9.14 12.00 11.20
C GLY A 169 -10.25 11.00 10.89
N TRP A 170 -9.93 9.92 10.16
CA TRP A 170 -10.89 8.89 9.77
C TRP A 170 -10.95 7.79 10.82
N LYS A 171 -12.13 7.20 10.99
CA LYS A 171 -12.38 6.12 11.94
C LYS A 171 -12.98 4.92 11.21
N PRO A 172 -12.65 3.69 11.63
CA PRO A 172 -13.34 2.51 11.14
C PRO A 172 -14.85 2.61 11.35
N GLN A 173 -15.62 2.04 10.42
CA GLN A 173 -17.06 1.88 10.59
C GLN A 173 -17.34 0.83 11.67
N PRO A 174 -18.50 0.89 12.36
CA PRO A 174 -18.92 -0.19 13.23
C PRO A 174 -19.02 -1.50 12.44
N GLU A 175 -18.84 -2.62 13.15
CA GLU A 175 -19.06 -3.94 12.60
C GLU A 175 -20.49 -4.06 12.05
N ALA A 176 -20.62 -4.71 10.90
CA ALA A 176 -21.91 -4.93 10.28
C ALA A 176 -22.76 -5.92 11.09
N ASP A 177 -24.08 -5.90 10.91
CA ASP A 177 -24.95 -6.89 11.52
C ASP A 177 -24.65 -8.31 10.99
N ARG A 178 -24.98 -9.33 11.79
CA ARG A 178 -24.65 -10.73 11.48
C ARG A 178 -25.21 -11.21 10.14
N THR A 179 -26.41 -10.75 9.75
CA THR A 179 -27.02 -11.12 8.46
C THR A 179 -26.23 -10.52 7.31
N THR A 180 -25.79 -9.26 7.43
CA THR A 180 -24.90 -8.61 6.47
C THR A 180 -23.54 -9.30 6.40
N LEU A 181 -22.96 -9.70 7.54
CA LEU A 181 -21.65 -10.38 7.59
C LEU A 181 -21.66 -11.70 6.83
N ILE A 182 -22.59 -12.62 7.12
CA ILE A 182 -22.64 -13.91 6.42
C ILE A 182 -22.88 -13.72 4.92
N ARG A 183 -23.74 -12.76 4.55
CA ARG A 183 -23.98 -12.47 3.14
C ARG A 183 -22.71 -12.03 2.42
N ARG A 184 -21.97 -11.05 2.98
CA ARG A 184 -20.72 -10.55 2.39
C ARG A 184 -19.69 -11.66 2.27
N LEU A 185 -19.41 -12.36 3.37
CA LEU A 185 -18.43 -13.45 3.39
C LEU A 185 -18.73 -14.54 2.37
N THR A 186 -20.00 -14.95 2.24
CA THR A 186 -20.35 -16.04 1.31
C THR A 186 -20.17 -15.60 -0.14
N TYR A 187 -20.52 -14.35 -0.48
CA TYR A 187 -20.25 -13.82 -1.82
C TYR A 187 -18.75 -13.68 -2.09
N ASP A 188 -17.98 -13.16 -1.13
CA ASP A 188 -16.55 -12.94 -1.32
C ASP A 188 -15.82 -14.27 -1.51
N LEU A 189 -16.08 -15.24 -0.63
CA LEU A 189 -15.35 -16.51 -0.60
C LEU A 189 -15.89 -17.56 -1.58
N THR A 190 -17.17 -17.52 -1.96
CA THR A 190 -17.78 -18.57 -2.80
C THR A 190 -18.49 -18.07 -4.05
N GLY A 191 -18.61 -16.75 -4.22
CA GLY A 191 -19.32 -16.15 -5.36
C GLY A 191 -20.84 -16.27 -5.32
N LEU A 192 -21.41 -16.95 -4.31
CA LEU A 192 -22.83 -17.26 -4.20
C LEU A 192 -23.43 -16.67 -2.91
N PRO A 193 -24.75 -16.40 -2.88
CA PRO A 193 -25.42 -16.04 -1.63
C PRO A 193 -25.48 -17.23 -0.66
N PRO A 194 -25.52 -16.99 0.67
CA PRO A 194 -25.80 -18.05 1.63
C PRO A 194 -27.24 -18.56 1.48
N THR A 195 -27.46 -19.83 1.77
CA THR A 195 -28.81 -20.38 1.87
C THR A 195 -29.51 -19.87 3.15
N PRO A 196 -30.86 -19.82 3.19
CA PRO A 196 -31.58 -19.46 4.41
C PRO A 196 -31.17 -20.30 5.63
N ALA A 197 -30.95 -21.60 5.45
CA ALA A 197 -30.52 -22.49 6.52
C ALA A 197 -29.12 -22.15 7.07
N GLU A 198 -28.19 -21.72 6.20
CA GLU A 198 -26.86 -21.27 6.64
C GLU A 198 -26.92 -19.94 7.39
N VAL A 199 -27.81 -19.03 6.96
CA VAL A 199 -28.08 -17.79 7.69
C VAL A 199 -28.63 -18.11 9.08
N ASP A 200 -29.68 -18.92 9.16
CA ASP A 200 -30.30 -19.29 10.44
C ASP A 200 -29.28 -19.98 11.37
N ALA A 201 -28.47 -20.89 10.84
CA ALA A 201 -27.44 -21.58 11.61
C ALA A 201 -26.37 -20.61 12.15
N PHE A 202 -25.90 -19.66 11.32
CA PHE A 202 -24.97 -18.64 11.78
C PHE A 202 -25.60 -17.70 12.79
N LEU A 203 -26.83 -17.23 12.58
CA LEU A 203 -27.51 -16.35 13.52
C LEU A 203 -27.74 -17.01 14.88
N ALA A 204 -27.96 -18.33 14.91
CA ALA A 204 -28.11 -19.12 16.13
C ALA A 204 -26.76 -19.44 16.82
N ASP A 205 -25.63 -19.41 16.12
CA ASP A 205 -24.31 -19.71 16.70
C ASP A 205 -23.81 -18.52 17.55
N THR A 206 -23.93 -18.66 18.87
CA THR A 206 -23.47 -17.69 19.87
C THR A 206 -22.11 -18.02 20.46
N ALA A 207 -21.40 -19.01 19.91
CA ALA A 207 -20.07 -19.36 20.39
C ALA A 207 -19.08 -18.19 20.16
N PRO A 208 -18.05 -18.04 21.03
CA PRO A 208 -17.07 -16.96 20.92
C PRO A 208 -16.31 -16.87 19.58
N LEU A 209 -16.29 -17.93 18.78
CA LEU A 209 -15.61 -18.01 17.47
C LEU A 209 -16.58 -18.35 16.32
N ALA A 210 -17.85 -17.95 16.43
CA ALA A 210 -18.86 -18.27 15.42
C ALA A 210 -18.51 -17.70 14.03
N TYR A 211 -17.85 -16.53 13.98
CA TYR A 211 -17.45 -15.89 12.73
C TYR A 211 -16.31 -16.64 12.05
N GLU A 212 -15.27 -17.00 12.81
CA GLU A 212 -14.11 -17.75 12.34
C GLU A 212 -14.53 -19.14 11.84
N ARG A 213 -15.42 -19.81 12.57
CA ARG A 213 -15.99 -21.10 12.13
C ARG A 213 -16.79 -20.98 10.84
N LEU A 214 -17.47 -19.86 10.63
CA LEU A 214 -18.13 -19.57 9.34
C LEU A 214 -17.09 -19.41 8.23
N VAL A 215 -16.01 -18.65 8.47
CA VAL A 215 -14.90 -18.48 7.52
C VAL A 215 -14.27 -19.82 7.16
N ASP A 216 -13.89 -20.63 8.15
CA ASP A 216 -13.30 -21.95 7.95
C ASP A 216 -14.21 -22.85 7.12
N ARG A 217 -15.52 -22.84 7.40
CA ARG A 217 -16.51 -23.61 6.65
C ARG A 217 -16.62 -23.17 5.20
N LEU A 218 -16.54 -21.87 4.93
CA LEU A 218 -16.59 -21.33 3.57
C LEU A 218 -15.30 -21.63 2.80
N LEU A 219 -14.13 -21.48 3.43
CA LEU A 219 -12.83 -21.82 2.83
C LEU A 219 -12.70 -23.32 2.53
N ALA A 220 -13.31 -24.19 3.36
CA ALA A 220 -13.32 -25.63 3.16
C ALA A 220 -14.33 -26.11 2.10
N SER A 221 -15.17 -25.23 1.56
CA SER A 221 -16.16 -25.55 0.52
C SER A 221 -15.49 -25.65 -0.85
N GLU A 222 -15.87 -26.61 -1.69
CA GLU A 222 -15.36 -26.71 -3.07
C GLU A 222 -15.62 -25.44 -3.89
N ARG A 223 -16.68 -24.71 -3.54
CA ARG A 223 -17.07 -23.42 -4.15
C ARG A 223 -16.02 -22.33 -3.93
N TYR A 224 -15.20 -22.44 -2.90
CA TYR A 224 -14.08 -21.52 -2.69
C TYR A 224 -13.09 -21.61 -3.84
N GLY A 225 -12.65 -22.82 -4.19
CA GLY A 225 -11.76 -23.05 -5.32
C GLY A 225 -12.37 -22.61 -6.65
N GLU A 226 -13.67 -22.82 -6.86
CA GLU A 226 -14.38 -22.32 -8.05
C GLU A 226 -14.35 -20.79 -8.14
N ARG A 227 -14.63 -20.09 -7.02
CA ARG A 227 -14.61 -18.63 -6.94
C ARG A 227 -13.22 -18.06 -7.22
N MET A 228 -12.19 -18.63 -6.59
CA MET A 228 -10.80 -18.19 -6.76
C MET A 228 -10.28 -18.49 -8.16
N ALA A 229 -10.60 -19.66 -8.71
CA ALA A 229 -10.19 -20.07 -10.04
C ALA A 229 -10.82 -19.17 -11.13
N ALA A 230 -12.04 -18.70 -10.94
CA ALA A 230 -12.71 -17.85 -11.94
C ALA A 230 -11.89 -16.59 -12.29
N GLU A 231 -11.36 -15.88 -11.29
CA GLU A 231 -10.53 -14.68 -11.51
C GLU A 231 -9.18 -15.06 -12.12
N TRP A 232 -8.57 -16.14 -11.65
CA TRP A 232 -7.30 -16.63 -12.20
C TRP A 232 -7.41 -16.99 -13.68
N LEU A 233 -8.46 -17.73 -14.03
CA LEU A 233 -8.70 -18.22 -15.38
C LEU A 233 -9.04 -17.07 -16.34
N ASP A 234 -9.70 -16.01 -15.86
CA ASP A 234 -9.93 -14.79 -16.65
C ASP A 234 -8.61 -14.08 -16.98
N VAL A 235 -7.75 -13.87 -15.97
CA VAL A 235 -6.40 -13.29 -16.16
C VAL A 235 -5.57 -14.14 -17.12
N ALA A 236 -5.67 -15.47 -17.01
CA ALA A 236 -4.96 -16.41 -17.85
C ALA A 236 -5.63 -16.65 -19.23
N ARG A 237 -6.75 -15.97 -19.50
CA ARG A 237 -7.52 -16.04 -20.76
C ARG A 237 -7.95 -17.46 -21.10
N TYR A 238 -8.43 -18.19 -20.11
CA TYR A 238 -9.08 -19.48 -20.31
C TYR A 238 -10.30 -19.30 -21.22
N ALA A 239 -10.43 -20.18 -22.20
CA ALA A 239 -11.59 -20.29 -23.05
C ALA A 239 -11.75 -21.75 -23.49
N ASP A 240 -13.00 -22.20 -23.61
CA ASP A 240 -13.33 -23.52 -24.14
C ASP A 240 -13.21 -23.57 -25.69
N SER A 241 -12.88 -22.43 -26.33
CA SER A 241 -12.61 -22.36 -27.76
C SER A 241 -11.40 -21.47 -28.11
N TYR A 242 -10.88 -21.61 -29.33
CA TYR A 242 -9.82 -20.74 -29.87
C TYR A 242 -10.31 -19.33 -30.23
N GLY A 243 -11.63 -19.10 -30.24
CA GLY A 243 -12.25 -17.79 -30.43
C GLY A 243 -11.90 -17.13 -31.77
N PHE A 244 -11.16 -16.01 -31.71
CA PHE A 244 -11.09 -14.97 -32.74
C PHE A 244 -10.74 -15.43 -34.16
N GLN A 245 -9.76 -16.32 -34.33
CA GLN A 245 -9.31 -16.73 -35.67
C GLN A 245 -10.12 -17.90 -36.22
N VAL A 246 -10.49 -18.85 -35.37
CA VAL A 246 -11.28 -20.03 -35.70
C VAL A 246 -11.98 -20.46 -34.41
N ASP A 247 -13.30 -20.37 -34.34
CA ASP A 247 -14.07 -20.76 -33.15
C ASP A 247 -14.24 -22.29 -33.08
N ARG A 248 -13.14 -22.98 -32.81
CA ARG A 248 -13.09 -24.43 -32.56
C ARG A 248 -12.95 -24.70 -31.08
N GLU A 249 -13.54 -25.80 -30.64
CA GLU A 249 -13.42 -26.29 -29.27
C GLU A 249 -11.96 -26.60 -28.92
N ARG A 250 -11.63 -26.42 -27.64
CA ARG A 250 -10.31 -26.71 -27.06
C ARG A 250 -10.49 -27.53 -25.78
N ASP A 251 -9.87 -28.69 -25.74
CA ASP A 251 -9.90 -29.57 -24.56
C ASP A 251 -8.87 -29.15 -23.51
N VAL A 252 -9.16 -28.04 -22.81
CA VAL A 252 -8.31 -27.51 -21.71
C VAL A 252 -8.99 -27.48 -20.36
N TRP A 253 -10.23 -27.96 -20.29
CA TRP A 253 -10.96 -28.10 -19.05
C TRP A 253 -10.22 -28.92 -17.97
N PRO A 254 -9.32 -29.89 -18.28
CA PRO A 254 -8.55 -30.54 -17.21
C PRO A 254 -7.63 -29.57 -16.47
N TRP A 255 -7.11 -28.54 -17.15
CA TRP A 255 -6.32 -27.49 -16.50
C TRP A 255 -7.20 -26.59 -15.61
N ARG A 256 -8.42 -26.23 -16.07
CA ARG A 256 -9.40 -25.53 -15.21
C ARG A 256 -9.68 -26.31 -13.93
N ASP A 257 -9.99 -27.60 -14.07
CA ASP A 257 -10.32 -28.46 -12.93
C ASP A 257 -9.11 -28.62 -11.99
N TRP A 258 -7.90 -28.72 -12.55
CA TRP A 258 -6.67 -28.69 -11.75
C TRP A 258 -6.48 -27.37 -10.99
N VAL A 259 -6.74 -26.21 -11.61
CA VAL A 259 -6.65 -24.91 -10.93
C VAL A 259 -7.65 -24.82 -9.77
N ILE A 260 -8.90 -25.25 -9.98
CA ILE A 260 -9.92 -25.32 -8.92
C ILE A 260 -9.43 -26.22 -7.77
N GLY A 261 -8.92 -27.41 -8.12
CA GLY A 261 -8.35 -28.35 -7.14
C GLY A 261 -7.16 -27.77 -6.38
N ALA A 262 -6.27 -27.03 -7.04
CA ALA A 262 -5.10 -26.41 -6.43
C ALA A 262 -5.48 -25.35 -5.39
N PHE A 263 -6.49 -24.51 -5.67
CA PHE A 263 -7.01 -23.56 -4.69
C PHE A 263 -7.67 -24.26 -3.50
N ASN A 264 -8.51 -25.27 -3.75
CA ASN A 264 -9.17 -26.03 -2.66
C ASN A 264 -8.17 -26.82 -1.80
N ALA A 265 -7.06 -27.28 -2.38
CA ALA A 265 -5.97 -27.93 -1.64
C ALA A 265 -5.05 -26.95 -0.91
N ASN A 266 -5.29 -25.63 -1.06
CA ASN A 266 -4.41 -24.57 -0.57
C ASN A 266 -2.95 -24.78 -1.00
N LEU A 267 -2.74 -25.09 -2.29
CA LEU A 267 -1.40 -25.31 -2.85
C LEU A 267 -0.55 -24.05 -2.65
N PRO A 268 0.67 -24.16 -2.07
CA PRO A 268 1.53 -23.01 -1.88
C PRO A 268 1.77 -22.24 -3.19
N TYR A 269 1.71 -20.91 -3.12
CA TYR A 269 1.78 -20.05 -4.30
C TYR A 269 3.04 -20.29 -5.15
N ASP A 270 4.19 -20.51 -4.50
CA ASP A 270 5.45 -20.83 -5.17
C ASP A 270 5.36 -22.11 -6.00
N GLN A 271 4.72 -23.17 -5.45
CA GLN A 271 4.48 -24.42 -6.17
C GLN A 271 3.44 -24.22 -7.28
N PHE A 272 2.34 -23.56 -6.99
CA PHE A 272 1.26 -23.28 -7.95
C PHE A 272 1.77 -22.54 -9.20
N VAL A 273 2.60 -21.52 -9.02
CA VAL A 273 3.19 -20.77 -10.15
C VAL A 273 4.27 -21.58 -10.85
N THR A 274 5.13 -22.29 -10.09
CA THR A 274 6.21 -23.11 -10.67
C THR A 274 5.65 -24.21 -11.57
N TRP A 275 4.62 -24.92 -11.12
CA TRP A 275 4.04 -26.02 -11.89
C TRP A 275 3.38 -25.54 -13.19
N GLN A 276 2.82 -24.32 -13.19
CA GLN A 276 2.21 -23.74 -14.39
C GLN A 276 3.24 -23.20 -15.39
N LEU A 277 4.35 -22.64 -14.92
CA LEU A 277 5.35 -22.00 -15.80
C LEU A 277 6.48 -22.93 -16.25
N ALA A 278 6.83 -23.93 -15.44
CA ALA A 278 8.02 -24.75 -15.61
C ALA A 278 7.85 -26.18 -15.06
N GLY A 279 6.62 -26.72 -15.07
CA GLY A 279 6.32 -28.06 -14.56
C GLY A 279 7.11 -29.18 -15.25
N ASP A 280 7.39 -29.02 -16.55
CA ASP A 280 8.21 -29.91 -17.37
C ASP A 280 9.69 -29.93 -16.97
N LEU A 281 10.16 -28.88 -16.28
CA LEU A 281 11.53 -28.76 -15.80
C LEU A 281 11.70 -29.31 -14.37
N LEU A 282 10.64 -29.83 -13.75
CA LEU A 282 10.72 -30.42 -12.41
C LEU A 282 11.48 -31.76 -12.41
N PRO A 283 12.17 -32.12 -11.32
CA PRO A 283 12.81 -33.43 -11.22
C PRO A 283 11.76 -34.57 -11.27
N ARG A 284 11.85 -35.44 -12.29
CA ARG A 284 10.90 -36.53 -12.57
C ARG A 284 9.47 -36.00 -12.83
N PRO A 285 9.25 -35.27 -13.94
CA PRO A 285 7.92 -34.83 -14.30
C PRO A 285 7.05 -36.07 -14.61
N THR A 286 5.77 -36.01 -14.26
CA THR A 286 4.77 -36.99 -14.71
C THR A 286 4.22 -36.55 -16.06
N ASP A 287 4.04 -37.50 -16.97
CA ASP A 287 3.34 -37.27 -18.25
C ASP A 287 1.84 -36.99 -18.03
#